data_AF-A0A7C5ZEI2-F1
#
_entry.id   AF-A0A7C5ZEI2-F1
#
_cell.length_a   1.000
_cell.length_b   1.000
_cell.length_c   1.000
_cell.angle_alpha   90.00
_cell.angle_beta   90.00
_cell.angle_gamma   90.00
#
_symmetry.space_group_name_H-M   'P 1'
#
loop_
_entity.id
_entity.type
_entity.pdbx_description
1 polymer ?
#
loop_
_entity_poly.entity_id
_entity_poly.type
_entity_poly.pdbx_seq_one_letter_code
_entity_poly.pdbx_strand_id
1 'polypeptide(L)'
;DDVIVFRPLNRANLENIVEIELRKVTKRLTEHGLRIELTPEAKDFLIEKGTNADFGARPLRRAIEQHVEDPMSEEILRGNFKGKDLIRISVRQEEGGEKHLYFEALKLEGAKEGEKQLAQAGSDAT
;
A
#
# COMPACT_ATOMS: atom_id res chain seq x y z
N ASP A 1 2.57 -29.49 -29.92
CA ASP A 1 3.47 -29.00 -28.87
C ASP A 1 3.63 -27.50 -28.98
N ASP A 2 2.98 -26.75 -28.09
CA ASP A 2 3.10 -25.30 -28.02
C ASP A 2 4.11 -24.92 -26.93
N VAL A 3 5.18 -24.23 -27.33
CA VAL A 3 6.20 -23.74 -26.41
C VAL A 3 5.75 -22.37 -25.88
N ILE A 4 5.46 -22.30 -24.58
CA ILE A 4 5.19 -21.03 -23.89
C ILE A 4 6.52 -20.31 -23.67
N VAL A 5 6.75 -19.22 -24.39
CA VAL A 5 7.93 -18.37 -24.22
C VAL A 5 7.62 -17.24 -23.23
N PHE A 6 8.27 -17.27 -22.07
CA PHE A 6 8.20 -16.19 -21.09
C PHE A 6 9.18 -15.07 -21.46
N ARG A 7 8.68 -13.84 -21.61
CA ARG A 7 9.52 -12.66 -21.80
C ARG A 7 10.05 -12.16 -20.45
N PRO A 8 11.30 -11.66 -20.39
CA PRO A 8 11.81 -11.05 -19.18
C PRO A 8 10.96 -9.84 -18.80
N LEU A 9 10.75 -9.65 -17.50
CA LEU A 9 9.99 -8.54 -16.96
C LEU A 9 10.79 -7.25 -17.11
N ASN A 10 10.19 -6.24 -17.73
CA ASN A 10 10.76 -4.90 -17.72
C ASN A 10 10.29 -4.11 -16.48
N ARG A 11 10.90 -2.94 -16.24
CA ARG A 11 10.57 -2.12 -15.07
C ARG A 11 9.11 -1.71 -15.00
N ALA A 12 8.49 -1.35 -16.13
CA ALA A 12 7.07 -1.03 -16.18
C ALA A 12 6.18 -2.23 -15.78
N ASN A 13 6.58 -3.46 -16.11
CA ASN A 13 5.89 -4.66 -15.64
C ASN A 13 6.03 -4.84 -14.14
N LEU A 14 7.22 -4.58 -13.59
CA LEU A 14 7.47 -4.65 -12.15
C LEU A 14 6.64 -3.60 -11.39
N GLU A 15 6.59 -2.36 -11.87
CA GLU A 15 5.74 -1.31 -11.31
C GLU A 15 4.26 -1.69 -11.29
N ASN A 16 3.76 -2.26 -12.40
CA ASN A 16 2.39 -2.76 -12.48
C ASN A 16 2.13 -3.88 -11.48
N ILE A 17 3.09 -4.80 -11.29
CA ILE A 17 2.97 -5.88 -10.30
C ILE A 17 2.93 -5.30 -8.88
N VAL A 18 3.81 -4.34 -8.55
CA VAL A 18 3.78 -3.66 -7.26
C VAL A 18 2.40 -3.04 -7.01
N GLU A 19 1.84 -2.37 -8.02
CA GLU A 19 0.51 -1.76 -7.90
C GLU A 19 -0.60 -2.79 -7.72
N ILE A 20 -0.56 -3.92 -8.43
CA ILE A 20 -1.53 -5.02 -8.27
C ILE A 20 -1.50 -5.56 -6.84
N GLU A 21 -0.32 -5.83 -6.30
CA GLU A 21 -0.20 -6.38 -4.95
C GLU A 21 -0.60 -5.35 -3.89
N LEU A 22 -0.19 -4.08 -4.04
CA LEU A 22 -0.62 -2.99 -3.15
C LEU A 22 -2.12 -2.74 -3.16
N ARG A 23 -2.79 -2.94 -4.30
CA ARG A 23 -4.26 -2.86 -4.36
C ARG A 23 -4.93 -3.90 -3.46
N LYS A 24 -4.34 -5.10 -3.31
CA LYS A 24 -4.87 -6.13 -2.39
C LYS A 24 -4.72 -5.72 -0.93
N VAL A 25 -3.59 -5.10 -0.59
CA VAL A 25 -3.36 -4.55 0.76
C VAL A 25 -4.32 -3.39 1.03
N THR A 26 -4.41 -2.44 0.10
CA THR A 26 -5.30 -1.27 0.17
C THR A 26 -6.75 -1.69 0.35
N LYS A 27 -7.23 -2.69 -0.41
CA LYS A 27 -8.61 -3.19 -0.29
C LYS A 27 -8.94 -3.64 1.14
N ARG A 28 -8.05 -4.41 1.78
CA ARG A 28 -8.24 -4.86 3.17
C ARG A 28 -8.27 -3.70 4.15
N LEU A 29 -7.50 -2.65 3.90
CA LEU A 29 -7.42 -1.48 4.79
C LEU A 29 -8.58 -0.51 4.60
N THR A 30 -9.13 -0.43 3.40
CA THR A 30 -10.31 0.39 3.15
C THR A 30 -11.53 -0.10 3.93
N GLU A 31 -11.62 -1.40 4.22
CA GLU A 31 -12.65 -1.97 5.13
C GLU A 31 -12.49 -1.45 6.57
N HIS A 32 -11.30 -0.97 6.94
CA HIS A 32 -10.99 -0.33 8.22
C HIS A 32 -10.94 1.21 8.12
N GLY A 33 -11.37 1.80 7.00
CA GLY A 33 -11.36 3.26 6.79
C GLY A 33 -9.97 3.85 6.50
N LEU A 34 -8.96 3.01 6.23
CA LEU A 34 -7.59 3.43 5.98
C LEU A 34 -7.25 3.35 4.49
N ARG A 35 -6.55 4.35 3.98
CA ARG A 35 -5.95 4.36 2.63
C ARG A 35 -4.44 4.30 2.70
N ILE A 36 -3.80 3.77 1.67
CA ILE A 36 -2.35 3.83 1.51
C ILE A 36 -2.00 4.76 0.34
N GLU A 37 -0.95 5.55 0.50
CA GLU A 37 -0.26 6.24 -0.58
C GLU A 37 1.22 5.84 -0.55
N LEU A 38 1.72 5.25 -1.64
CA LEU A 38 3.16 5.02 -1.82
C LEU A 38 3.79 6.14 -2.64
N THR A 39 4.90 6.66 -2.15
CA THR A 39 5.76 7.56 -2.91
C THR A 39 6.47 6.81 -4.06
N PRO A 40 6.88 7.51 -5.14
CA PRO A 40 7.66 6.92 -6.22
C PRO A 40 8.94 6.23 -5.71
N GLU A 41 9.64 6.84 -4.75
CA GLU A 41 10.87 6.32 -4.17
C GLU A 41 10.62 5.02 -3.41
N ALA A 42 9.49 4.90 -2.71
CA ALA A 42 9.07 3.67 -2.04
C ALA A 42 8.74 2.55 -3.03
N LYS A 43 8.11 2.90 -4.17
CA LYS A 43 7.87 1.93 -5.24
C LYS A 43 9.20 1.40 -5.81
N ASP A 44 10.14 2.30 -6.06
CA ASP A 44 11.46 1.95 -6.58
C ASP A 44 12.22 1.06 -5.59
N PHE A 45 12.19 1.39 -4.30
CA PHE A 45 12.78 0.57 -3.25
C PHE A 45 12.20 -0.86 -3.23
N LEU A 46 10.88 -1.01 -3.36
CA LEU A 46 10.25 -2.32 -3.41
C LEU A 46 10.66 -3.12 -4.64
N ILE A 47 10.79 -2.47 -5.79
CA ILE A 47 11.27 -3.11 -7.02
C ILE A 47 12.73 -3.55 -6.86
N GLU A 48 13.59 -2.69 -6.30
CA GLU A 48 14.99 -3.00 -6.04
C GLU A 48 15.15 -4.19 -5.09
N LYS A 49 14.36 -4.25 -4.01
CA LYS A 49 14.39 -5.36 -3.04
C LYS A 49 13.72 -6.63 -3.55
N GLY A 50 12.73 -6.48 -4.43
CA GLY A 50 11.85 -7.53 -4.90
C GLY A 50 12.24 -8.16 -6.24
N THR A 51 13.27 -7.65 -6.91
CA THR A 51 13.72 -8.16 -8.20
C THR A 51 14.99 -8.98 -8.02
N ASN A 52 14.98 -10.22 -8.50
CA ASN A 52 16.19 -11.02 -8.66
C ASN A 52 16.24 -11.55 -10.10
N ALA A 53 17.39 -11.42 -10.76
CA ALA A 53 17.62 -11.86 -12.13
C ALA A 53 17.27 -13.35 -12.34
N ASP A 54 17.48 -14.18 -11.31
CA ASP A 54 17.27 -15.63 -11.38
C ASP A 54 15.81 -16.05 -11.08
N PHE A 55 15.04 -15.21 -10.39
CA PHE A 55 13.70 -15.55 -9.89
C PHE A 55 12.56 -14.66 -10.41
N GLY A 56 12.87 -13.68 -11.28
CA GLY A 56 11.89 -12.74 -11.81
C GLY A 56 11.21 -11.91 -10.73
N ALA A 57 9.90 -11.67 -10.85
CA ALA A 57 9.11 -10.91 -9.87
C ALA A 57 8.57 -11.75 -8.70
N ARG A 58 8.89 -13.05 -8.60
CA ARG A 58 8.44 -13.86 -7.45
C ARG A 58 8.90 -13.27 -6.10
N PRO A 59 10.14 -12.76 -5.95
CA PRO A 59 10.58 -12.11 -4.72
C PRO A 59 9.85 -10.77 -4.45
N LEU A 60 9.20 -10.18 -5.45
CA LEU A 60 8.54 -8.86 -5.33
C LEU A 60 7.33 -8.91 -4.40
N ARG A 61 6.52 -9.97 -4.53
CA ARG A 61 5.42 -10.20 -3.60
C ARG A 61 5.94 -10.33 -2.17
N ARG A 62 7.03 -11.08 -1.97
CA ARG A 62 7.64 -11.26 -0.64
C ARG A 62 8.17 -9.94 -0.07
N ALA A 63 8.78 -9.11 -0.90
CA ALA A 63 9.24 -7.79 -0.50
C ALA A 63 8.09 -6.88 -0.05
N ILE A 64 6.95 -6.91 -0.74
CA ILE A 64 5.75 -6.15 -0.35
C ILE A 64 5.17 -6.69 0.97
N GLU A 65 5.08 -8.01 1.12
CA GLU A 65 4.65 -8.62 2.38
C GLU A 65 5.53 -8.16 3.55
N GLN A 66 6.86 -8.35 3.43
CA GLN A 66 7.80 -8.06 4.53
C GLN A 66 8.00 -6.58 4.84
N HIS A 67 7.99 -5.72 3.82
CA HIS A 67 8.29 -4.31 3.99
C HIS A 67 7.06 -3.42 4.12
N VAL A 68 5.87 -3.89 3.72
CA VAL A 68 4.63 -3.10 3.76
C VAL A 68 3.57 -3.80 4.60
N GLU A 69 3.17 -5.01 4.25
CA GLU A 69 2.02 -5.67 4.90
C GLU A 69 2.28 -6.03 6.37
N ASP A 70 3.45 -6.63 6.67
CA ASP A 70 3.81 -7.04 8.01
C ASP A 70 3.92 -5.83 8.96
N PRO A 71 4.69 -4.76 8.64
CA PRO A 71 4.77 -3.58 9.50
C PRO A 71 3.42 -2.88 9.68
N MET A 72 2.61 -2.81 8.62
CA MET A 72 1.27 -2.23 8.73
C MET A 72 0.36 -3.01 9.66
N SER A 73 0.40 -4.34 9.59
CA SER A 73 -0.38 -5.21 10.46
C SER A 73 0.00 -4.99 11.93
N GLU A 74 1.29 -4.90 12.23
CA GLU A 74 1.76 -4.57 13.58
C GLU A 74 1.26 -3.22 14.07
N GLU A 75 1.37 -2.18 13.25
CA GLU A 75 0.96 -0.82 13.62
C GLU A 75 -0.56 -0.70 13.82
N ILE A 76 -1.36 -1.45 13.05
CA ILE A 76 -2.80 -1.59 13.26
C ILE A 76 -3.09 -2.25 14.61
N LEU A 77 -2.40 -3.33 14.94
CA LEU A 77 -2.56 -4.04 16.21
C LEU A 77 -2.17 -3.16 17.41
N ARG A 78 -1.12 -2.33 17.27
CA ARG A 78 -0.71 -1.33 18.26
C ARG A 78 -1.71 -0.17 18.39
N GLY A 79 -2.57 0.02 17.39
CA GLY A 79 -3.57 1.07 17.36
C GLY A 79 -3.05 2.44 16.90
N ASN A 80 -1.86 2.49 16.31
CA ASN A 80 -1.18 3.74 15.90
C ASN A 80 -1.89 4.46 14.75
N PHE A 81 -2.77 3.76 14.03
CA PHE A 81 -3.56 4.31 12.93
C PHE A 81 -5.00 4.69 13.30
N LYS A 82 -5.38 4.62 14.59
CA LYS A 82 -6.74 5.00 15.02
C LYS A 82 -7.03 6.47 14.74
N GLY A 83 -8.16 6.75 14.09
CA GLY A 83 -8.61 8.10 13.76
C GLY A 83 -7.80 8.79 12.65
N LYS A 84 -7.02 7.99 11.90
CA LYS A 84 -6.29 8.39 10.70
C LYS A 84 -7.05 7.86 9.47
N ASP A 85 -6.83 8.51 8.33
CA ASP A 85 -7.52 8.18 7.08
C ASP A 85 -6.55 7.73 5.99
N LEU A 86 -5.28 8.15 6.11
CA LEU A 86 -4.26 7.92 5.10
C LEU A 86 -2.95 7.51 5.76
N ILE A 87 -2.30 6.48 5.20
CA ILE A 87 -0.95 6.05 5.56
C ILE A 87 -0.06 6.32 4.36
N ARG A 88 0.82 7.30 4.49
CA ARG A 88 1.82 7.62 3.47
C ARG A 88 3.09 6.82 3.72
N ILE A 89 3.55 6.13 2.68
CA ILE A 89 4.73 5.26 2.73
C ILE A 89 5.84 5.91 1.90
N SER A 90 6.92 6.25 2.60
CA SER A 90 8.11 6.93 2.06
C SER A 90 9.38 6.13 2.31
N VAL A 91 10.43 6.40 1.54
CA VAL A 91 11.76 5.85 1.83
C VAL A 91 12.57 6.90 2.57
N ARG A 92 13.26 6.47 3.62
CA ARG A 92 14.32 7.27 4.25
C ARG A 92 15.60 6.46 4.32
N GLN A 93 16.71 7.18 4.24
CA GLN A 93 18.04 6.63 4.42
C GLN A 93 18.51 6.95 5.83
N GLU A 94 18.97 5.94 6.56
CA GLU A 94 19.52 6.12 7.89
C GLU A 94 21.03 6.42 7.84
N GLU A 95 21.62 6.85 8.97
CA GLU A 95 23.04 7.25 9.05
C GLU A 95 24.01 6.15 8.59
N GLY A 96 23.60 4.88 8.56
CA GLY A 96 24.37 3.75 8.04
C GLY A 96 24.29 3.52 6.52
N GLY A 97 23.53 4.35 5.80
CA GLY A 97 23.31 4.22 4.35
C GLY A 97 22.21 3.23 3.97
N GLU A 98 21.63 2.51 4.93
CA GLU A 98 20.51 1.60 4.70
C GLU A 98 19.20 2.38 4.46
N LYS A 99 18.42 1.94 3.47
CA LYS A 99 17.12 2.50 3.14
C LYS A 99 16.01 1.68 3.80
N HIS A 100 15.07 2.35 4.44
CA HIS A 100 13.89 1.74 5.05
C HIS A 100 12.60 2.44 4.63
N LEU A 101 11.49 1.70 4.65
CA LEU A 101 10.16 2.28 4.49
C LEU A 101 9.70 2.89 5.81
N TYR A 102 9.19 4.11 5.72
CA TYR A 102 8.63 4.88 6.80
C TYR A 102 7.15 5.12 6.56
N PHE A 103 6.35 4.89 7.60
CA PHE A 103 4.90 4.96 7.58
C PHE A 103 4.43 6.18 8.34
N GLU A 104 3.81 7.13 7.65
CA GLU A 104 3.26 8.33 8.24
C GLU A 104 1.73 8.29 8.22
N ALA A 105 1.11 8.31 9.39
CA ALA A 105 -0.34 8.24 9.53
C ALA A 105 -0.96 9.64 9.61
N LEU A 106 -1.69 10.00 8.55
CA LEU A 106 -2.28 11.30 8.30
C LEU A 106 -3.80 11.23 8.47
N LYS A 107 -4.36 12.36 8.91
CA LYS A 107 -5.81 12.58 8.93
C LYS A 107 -6.15 13.46 7.72
N LEU A 108 -7.10 13.02 6.91
CA LEU A 108 -7.60 13.81 5.80
C LEU A 108 -8.69 14.72 6.36
N GLU A 109 -8.34 15.98 6.62
CA GLU A 109 -9.35 16.98 7.00
C GLU A 109 -10.30 17.20 5.81
N GLY A 110 -11.57 16.81 5.96
CA GLY A 110 -12.62 17.04 4.95
C GLY A 110 -13.61 15.90 4.71
N ALA A 111 -13.39 14.68 5.21
CA ALA A 111 -14.27 13.54 4.88
C ALA A 111 -15.58 13.43 5.71
N LYS A 112 -15.82 14.31 6.69
CA LYS A 112 -16.93 14.17 7.66
C LYS A 112 -18.20 14.96 7.39
N GLU A 113 -18.32 15.68 6.27
CA GLU A 113 -19.53 16.47 5.98
C GLU A 113 -20.57 15.75 5.09
N GLY A 114 -20.18 14.70 4.36
CA GLY A 114 -21.07 14.05 3.38
C GLY A 114 -22.09 13.06 3.94
N GLU A 115 -21.81 12.40 5.06
CA GLU A 115 -22.69 11.31 5.56
C GLU A 115 -23.81 11.78 6.49
N LYS A 116 -23.78 13.03 6.98
CA LYS A 116 -24.80 13.52 7.92
C LYS A 116 -26.13 13.96 7.28
N GLN A 117 -26.18 14.18 5.96
CA GLN A 117 -27.38 14.71 5.31
C GLN A 117 -28.41 13.65 4.88
N LEU A 118 -28.04 12.36 4.76
CA LEU A 118 -28.99 11.33 4.30
C LEU A 118 -29.89 10.76 5.41
N ALA A 119 -29.51 10.90 6.68
CA ALA A 119 -30.26 10.33 7.82
C ALA A 119 -31.45 11.19 8.31
N GLN A 120 -31.59 12.43 7.84
CA GLN A 120 -32.67 13.35 8.28
C GLN A 120 -33.88 13.43 7.34
N ALA A 121 -33.84 12.81 6.16
CA ALA A 121 -34.92 12.91 5.18
C ALA A 121 -36.02 11.82 5.31
N GLY A 122 -35.93 10.93 6.31
CA GLY A 122 -36.81 9.76 6.41
C GLY A 122 -37.95 9.82 7.43
N SER A 123 -38.16 10.95 8.13
CA SER A 123 -39.12 11.01 9.25
C SER A 123 -40.33 11.92 9.03
N ASP A 124 -40.67 12.31 7.79
CA ASP A 124 -41.83 13.16 7.56
C ASP A 124 -42.57 12.76 6.27
N ALA A 125 -43.35 11.67 6.35
CA ALA A 125 -44.45 11.38 5.44
C ALA A 125 -45.52 10.60 6.21
N THR A 126 -46.49 11.35 6.73
CA THR A 126 -47.81 10.89 7.19
C THR A 126 -48.67 10.50 6.00
#